data_AF-G5EDX9-F1
#
_entry.id   AF-G5EDX9-F1
#
_cell.length_a   1.000
_cell.length_b   1.000
_cell.length_c   1.000
_cell.angle_alpha   90.00
_cell.angle_beta   90.00
_cell.angle_gamma   90.00
#
_symmetry.space_group_name_H-M   'P 1'
#
loop_
_entity.id
_entity.type
_entity.pdbx_description
1 polymer ?
#
loop_
_entity_poly.entity_id
_entity_poly.type
_entity_poly.pdbx_seq_one_letter_code
_entity_poly.pdbx_strand_id
1 'polypeptide(L)'
;MTSQRAEIGETTDKQNSMKLSKTSSPTLFDLPLNIMKKIVKKLHPYDWISVRNSNGNLRSFIDTLKLDLDIDIFIEGHRYTIVLNGKSFRYRYRFVPYDEISNARNEPFHPVVADDERRTIYNKGLQFALRKLFNVMKLPKAQIEKFSLDFDSIGGYEDYVHNERLRSSLRTIDMEFGDAHCFRAKSVSLSGFKKPRAALILSSFDAGTLVKFEIMRCIFNDIRPLTCLEQFKNAKQLRTDLNICSVFGFTVSDLLGFSSIEFTSPEVSPNDLKELVNSSTKLETCVVSKQLDDSESIAEEMLQEFDPTFAGKTGTINYKANGFEYVIEVTEERVKIEKKLG
;
A
#
# COMPACT_ATOMS: atom_id res chain seq x y z
N MET A 1 -21.93 -71.31 -27.99
CA MET A 1 -22.24 -72.39 -27.03
C MET A 1 -21.82 -71.93 -25.64
N THR A 2 -22.71 -72.07 -24.66
CA THR A 2 -22.49 -72.12 -23.18
C THR A 2 -21.65 -71.00 -22.54
N SER A 3 -22.20 -69.98 -21.86
CA SER A 3 -23.09 -69.91 -20.67
C SER A 3 -22.50 -70.50 -19.38
N GLN A 4 -22.25 -69.63 -18.40
CA GLN A 4 -22.46 -69.73 -16.93
C GLN A 4 -21.90 -68.42 -16.30
N ARG A 5 -22.68 -67.48 -15.71
CA ARG A 5 -23.35 -67.44 -14.37
C ARG A 5 -22.41 -67.91 -13.24
N ALA A 6 -22.29 -67.27 -12.07
CA ALA A 6 -22.93 -66.14 -11.40
C ALA A 6 -22.09 -65.74 -10.16
N GLU A 7 -22.65 -64.86 -9.30
CA GLU A 7 -22.26 -64.42 -7.94
C GLU A 7 -21.74 -62.97 -7.87
N ILE A 8 -22.61 -61.97 -7.62
CA ILE A 8 -23.24 -61.55 -6.35
C ILE A 8 -22.22 -60.97 -5.37
N GLY A 9 -22.23 -59.63 -5.28
CA GLY A 9 -21.62 -58.85 -4.22
C GLY A 9 -22.39 -57.54 -4.09
N GLU A 10 -23.38 -57.52 -3.19
CA GLU A 10 -24.09 -56.32 -2.75
C GLU A 10 -23.13 -55.37 -2.04
N THR A 11 -23.00 -54.14 -2.55
CA THR A 11 -22.66 -52.98 -1.73
C THR A 11 -23.63 -51.86 -2.06
N THR A 12 -24.67 -51.81 -1.24
CA THR A 12 -25.56 -50.69 -0.97
C THR A 12 -24.76 -49.50 -0.45
N ASP A 13 -24.62 -48.43 -1.23
CA ASP A 13 -24.38 -47.11 -0.66
C ASP A 13 -24.98 -45.99 -1.51
N LYS A 14 -26.22 -45.64 -1.11
CA LYS A 14 -26.74 -44.27 -1.00
C LYS A 14 -26.42 -43.31 -2.16
N GLN A 15 -27.00 -43.58 -3.33
CA GLN A 15 -27.53 -42.48 -4.15
C GLN A 15 -28.78 -41.93 -3.46
N ASN A 16 -28.59 -40.94 -2.59
CA ASN A 16 -29.67 -40.10 -2.11
C ASN A 16 -30.28 -39.34 -3.30
N SER A 17 -31.32 -39.94 -3.86
CA SER A 17 -32.32 -39.23 -4.64
C SER A 17 -32.89 -38.09 -3.78
N MET A 18 -32.49 -36.86 -4.08
CA MET A 18 -33.18 -35.67 -3.61
C MET A 18 -34.57 -35.69 -4.23
N LYS A 19 -35.55 -36.24 -3.50
CA LYS A 19 -36.95 -35.94 -3.72
C LYS A 19 -37.14 -34.45 -3.45
N LEU A 20 -37.14 -33.66 -4.52
CA LEU A 20 -37.59 -32.27 -4.55
C LEU A 20 -39.06 -32.22 -4.14
N SER A 21 -39.31 -32.04 -2.84
CA SER A 21 -40.60 -31.63 -2.33
C SER A 21 -40.95 -30.25 -2.91
N LYS A 22 -42.09 -30.14 -3.59
CA LYS A 22 -42.71 -28.87 -3.98
C LYS A 22 -42.94 -28.02 -2.73
N THR A 23 -42.05 -27.07 -2.43
CA THR A 23 -42.31 -25.82 -1.67
C THR A 23 -41.00 -25.04 -1.52
N SER A 24 -40.93 -23.85 -2.12
CA SER A 24 -39.81 -22.88 -2.17
C SER A 24 -38.61 -23.24 -3.08
N SER A 25 -38.26 -22.29 -3.96
CA SER A 25 -37.05 -22.34 -4.80
C SER A 25 -35.80 -22.25 -3.93
N PRO A 26 -34.71 -22.96 -4.26
CA PRO A 26 -33.46 -22.87 -3.51
C PRO A 26 -32.97 -21.42 -3.47
N THR A 27 -32.61 -20.99 -2.29
CA THR A 27 -32.07 -19.67 -1.97
C THR A 27 -30.56 -19.70 -1.96
N LEU A 28 -29.93 -18.51 -1.99
CA LEU A 28 -28.47 -18.39 -1.85
C LEU A 28 -27.94 -19.03 -0.56
N PHE A 29 -28.77 -19.06 0.51
CA PHE A 29 -28.41 -19.61 1.82
C PHE A 29 -28.47 -21.14 1.88
N ASP A 30 -29.08 -21.79 0.88
CA ASP A 30 -29.07 -23.25 0.77
C ASP A 30 -27.75 -23.77 0.19
N LEU A 31 -26.87 -22.88 -0.29
CA LEU A 31 -25.54 -23.25 -0.76
C LEU A 31 -24.59 -23.55 0.42
N PRO A 32 -23.75 -24.59 0.30
CA PRO A 32 -22.64 -24.80 1.22
C PRO A 32 -21.76 -23.54 1.41
N LEU A 33 -21.38 -23.24 2.66
CA LEU A 33 -20.63 -22.03 3.01
C LEU A 33 -19.33 -21.85 2.21
N ASN A 34 -18.65 -22.94 1.85
CA ASN A 34 -17.45 -22.89 1.01
C ASN A 34 -17.75 -22.40 -0.42
N ILE A 35 -18.92 -22.71 -0.98
CA ILE A 35 -19.38 -22.21 -2.28
C ILE A 35 -19.73 -20.73 -2.16
N MET A 36 -20.50 -20.33 -1.14
CA MET A 36 -20.77 -18.90 -0.88
C MET A 36 -19.47 -18.09 -0.74
N LYS A 37 -18.46 -18.64 -0.06
CA LYS A 37 -17.14 -18.01 0.11
C LYS A 37 -16.46 -17.78 -1.24
N LYS A 38 -16.49 -18.79 -2.11
CA LYS A 38 -15.94 -18.71 -3.47
C LYS A 38 -16.67 -17.66 -4.31
N ILE A 39 -18.00 -17.60 -4.24
CA ILE A 39 -18.81 -16.60 -4.95
C ILE A 39 -18.44 -15.19 -4.50
N VAL A 40 -18.47 -14.92 -3.19
CA VAL A 40 -18.15 -13.58 -2.65
C VAL A 40 -16.73 -13.16 -2.99
N LYS A 41 -15.74 -14.07 -2.88
CA LYS A 41 -14.34 -13.76 -3.26
C LYS A 41 -14.15 -13.47 -4.76
N LYS A 42 -15.11 -13.84 -5.61
CA LYS A 42 -15.11 -13.49 -7.04
C LYS A 42 -15.81 -12.15 -7.33
N LEU A 43 -16.64 -11.67 -6.40
CA LEU A 43 -17.29 -10.36 -6.52
C LEU A 43 -16.25 -9.23 -6.52
N HIS A 44 -16.66 -8.10 -7.09
CA HIS A 44 -15.90 -6.89 -6.93
C HIS A 44 -15.90 -6.44 -5.46
N PRO A 45 -14.80 -5.92 -4.90
CA PRO A 45 -14.81 -5.51 -3.50
C PRO A 45 -15.84 -4.44 -3.13
N TYR A 46 -16.21 -3.54 -4.04
CA TYR A 46 -17.34 -2.62 -3.82
C TYR A 46 -18.68 -3.35 -3.69
N ASP A 47 -18.86 -4.47 -4.39
CA ASP A 47 -20.08 -5.27 -4.29
C ASP A 47 -20.18 -6.00 -2.96
N TRP A 48 -19.06 -6.23 -2.25
CA TRP A 48 -19.12 -6.79 -0.90
C TRP A 48 -19.95 -5.92 0.03
N ILE A 49 -19.89 -4.59 -0.11
CA ILE A 49 -20.71 -3.65 0.67
C ILE A 49 -22.18 -3.78 0.29
N SER A 50 -22.49 -3.84 -1.00
CA SER A 50 -23.85 -4.05 -1.50
C SER A 50 -24.45 -5.37 -0.98
N VAL A 51 -23.68 -6.46 -1.06
CA VAL A 51 -24.08 -7.78 -0.56
C VAL A 51 -24.25 -7.77 0.96
N ARG A 52 -23.31 -7.17 1.70
CA ARG A 52 -23.37 -7.01 3.16
C ARG A 52 -24.61 -6.24 3.62
N ASN A 53 -25.04 -5.26 2.84
CA ASN A 53 -26.20 -4.41 3.17
C ASN A 53 -27.54 -5.00 2.74
N SER A 54 -27.55 -6.07 1.95
CA SER A 54 -28.78 -6.67 1.44
C SER A 54 -29.65 -7.35 2.51
N ASN A 55 -29.04 -8.05 3.48
CA ASN A 55 -29.73 -8.62 4.65
C ASN A 55 -28.75 -8.99 5.78
N GLY A 56 -29.30 -9.29 6.97
CA GLY A 56 -28.51 -9.63 8.16
C GLY A 56 -27.66 -10.90 8.04
N ASN A 57 -28.12 -11.92 7.31
CA ASN A 57 -27.38 -13.18 7.14
C ASN A 57 -26.12 -12.97 6.28
N LEU A 58 -26.25 -12.24 5.16
CA LEU A 58 -25.13 -11.87 4.32
C LEU A 58 -24.19 -10.91 5.03
N ARG A 59 -24.71 -10.01 5.87
CA ARG A 59 -23.87 -9.16 6.71
C ARG A 59 -22.94 -10.00 7.60
N SER A 60 -23.52 -10.88 8.41
CA SER A 60 -22.77 -11.78 9.29
C SER A 60 -21.79 -12.65 8.50
N PHE A 61 -22.20 -13.14 7.33
CA PHE A 61 -21.34 -13.92 6.47
C PHE A 61 -20.12 -13.13 5.99
N ILE A 62 -20.31 -11.95 5.38
CA ILE A 62 -19.23 -11.07 4.89
C ILE A 62 -18.28 -10.70 6.04
N ASP A 63 -18.82 -10.34 7.21
CA ASP A 63 -18.02 -9.92 8.38
C ASP A 63 -17.13 -11.05 8.93
N THR A 64 -17.42 -12.32 8.60
CA THR A 64 -16.58 -13.46 8.97
C THR A 64 -15.46 -13.77 7.99
N LEU A 65 -15.50 -13.20 6.77
CA LEU A 65 -14.53 -13.49 5.72
C LEU A 65 -13.25 -12.70 5.91
N LYS A 66 -12.12 -13.40 5.86
CA LYS A 66 -10.82 -12.75 5.66
C LYS A 66 -10.75 -12.26 4.21
N LEU A 67 -10.76 -10.95 4.04
CA LEU A 67 -10.75 -10.26 2.76
C LEU A 67 -9.43 -9.52 2.63
N ASP A 68 -8.55 -10.05 1.78
CA ASP A 68 -7.25 -9.43 1.53
C ASP A 68 -7.40 -8.37 0.43
N LEU A 69 -6.82 -7.19 0.67
CA LEU A 69 -6.94 -6.00 -0.18
C LEU A 69 -5.56 -5.46 -0.56
N ASP A 70 -5.35 -5.25 -1.85
CA ASP A 70 -4.27 -4.44 -2.41
C ASP A 70 -4.87 -3.18 -3.01
N ILE A 71 -4.44 -2.03 -2.53
CA ILE A 71 -4.99 -0.71 -2.86
C ILE A 71 -3.86 0.15 -3.40
N ASP A 72 -4.02 0.67 -4.63
CA ASP A 72 -3.15 1.72 -5.15
C ASP A 72 -4.00 2.90 -5.62
N ILE A 73 -3.76 4.09 -5.10
CA ILE A 73 -4.44 5.32 -5.48
C ILE A 73 -3.42 6.22 -6.15
N PHE A 74 -3.64 6.56 -7.41
CA PHE A 74 -2.79 7.48 -8.16
C PHE A 74 -3.60 8.74 -8.43
N ILE A 75 -3.06 9.90 -8.06
CA ILE A 75 -3.67 11.21 -8.29
C ILE A 75 -2.70 12.04 -9.11
N GLU A 76 -3.09 12.34 -10.35
CA GLU A 76 -2.31 13.07 -11.33
C GLU A 76 -3.15 14.24 -11.84
N GLY A 77 -2.94 15.44 -11.29
CA GLY A 77 -3.73 16.61 -11.65
C GLY A 77 -5.24 16.43 -11.40
N HIS A 78 -5.98 16.16 -12.48
CA HIS A 78 -7.44 15.98 -12.48
C HIS A 78 -7.87 14.51 -12.59
N ARG A 79 -6.92 13.59 -12.74
CA ARG A 79 -7.18 12.17 -12.89
C ARG A 79 -6.85 11.49 -11.58
N TYR A 80 -7.77 10.65 -11.13
CA TYR A 80 -7.49 9.74 -10.05
C TYR A 80 -7.86 8.33 -10.46
N THR A 81 -6.95 7.40 -10.20
CA THR A 81 -7.13 5.98 -10.45
C THR A 81 -7.01 5.26 -9.13
N ILE A 82 -8.03 4.51 -8.75
CA ILE A 82 -7.98 3.61 -7.60
C ILE A 82 -7.86 2.19 -8.16
N VAL A 83 -6.82 1.45 -7.85
CA VAL A 83 -6.67 0.05 -8.20
C VAL A 83 -6.96 -0.77 -6.96
N LEU A 84 -7.82 -1.78 -7.09
CA LEU A 84 -8.24 -2.64 -5.99
C LEU A 84 -8.09 -4.11 -6.40
N ASN A 85 -7.17 -4.82 -5.77
CA ASN A 85 -6.78 -6.20 -6.11
C ASN A 85 -6.43 -6.35 -7.60
N GLY A 86 -5.64 -5.41 -8.12
CA GLY A 86 -5.21 -5.36 -9.52
C GLY A 86 -6.30 -4.91 -10.52
N LYS A 87 -7.54 -4.69 -10.08
CA LYS A 87 -8.61 -4.15 -10.93
C LYS A 87 -8.61 -2.63 -10.85
N SER A 88 -8.39 -1.96 -11.97
CA SER A 88 -8.30 -0.50 -12.02
C SER A 88 -9.67 0.16 -12.10
N PHE A 89 -9.84 1.19 -11.27
CA PHE A 89 -10.96 2.10 -11.25
C PHE A 89 -10.46 3.48 -11.67
N ARG A 90 -10.52 3.76 -12.96
CA ARG A 90 -10.21 5.09 -13.48
C ARG A 90 -11.43 5.99 -13.36
N TYR A 91 -11.41 6.88 -12.37
CA TYR A 91 -12.39 7.96 -12.31
C TYR A 91 -11.84 9.13 -13.12
N ARG A 92 -12.26 9.22 -14.38
CA ARG A 92 -11.95 10.37 -15.22
C ARG A 92 -13.09 11.37 -15.13
N TYR A 93 -12.79 12.61 -14.74
CA TYR A 93 -13.70 13.69 -15.04
C TYR A 93 -13.71 13.90 -16.56
N ARG A 94 -14.84 13.59 -17.19
CA ARG A 94 -15.05 13.88 -18.60
C ARG A 94 -15.54 15.33 -18.70
N PHE A 95 -14.62 16.26 -18.94
CA PHE A 95 -15.03 17.48 -19.63
C PHE A 95 -15.43 16.99 -21.03
N VAL A 96 -16.73 16.93 -21.30
CA VAL A 96 -17.23 16.66 -22.64
C VAL A 96 -17.36 18.02 -23.29
N PRO A 97 -16.43 18.43 -24.20
CA PRO A 97 -16.77 19.49 -25.13
C PRO A 97 -18.03 19.03 -25.87
N TYR A 98 -18.94 19.96 -26.15
CA TYR A 98 -20.28 19.67 -26.68
C TYR A 98 -20.28 18.82 -27.97
N ASP A 99 -19.12 18.62 -28.59
CA ASP A 99 -18.95 18.07 -29.93
C ASP A 99 -18.30 16.67 -29.99
N GLU A 100 -17.95 16.02 -28.87
CA GLU A 100 -17.22 14.72 -28.86
C GLU A 100 -17.96 13.51 -28.22
N ILE A 101 -19.30 13.58 -28.10
CA ILE A 101 -20.11 12.54 -27.44
C ILE A 101 -20.11 11.19 -28.20
N SER A 102 -19.69 11.16 -29.47
CA SER A 102 -19.83 10.00 -30.36
C SER A 102 -18.84 8.84 -30.13
N ASN A 103 -17.69 9.05 -29.47
CA ASN A 103 -16.62 8.03 -29.37
C ASN A 103 -16.43 7.42 -27.96
N ALA A 104 -17.46 7.48 -27.11
CA ALA A 104 -17.44 7.03 -25.71
C ALA A 104 -17.71 5.54 -25.49
N ARG A 105 -17.32 4.64 -26.40
CA ARG A 105 -17.61 3.21 -26.24
C ARG A 105 -16.34 2.52 -25.77
N ASN A 106 -16.33 2.06 -24.51
CA ASN A 106 -15.53 0.93 -23.97
C ASN A 106 -14.89 1.11 -22.56
N GLU A 107 -15.23 2.11 -21.75
CA GLU A 107 -14.81 2.13 -20.33
C GLU A 107 -15.96 1.67 -19.41
N PRO A 108 -15.78 0.63 -18.56
CA PRO A 108 -16.80 0.23 -17.59
C PRO A 108 -16.77 1.20 -16.42
N PHE A 109 -17.45 2.34 -16.58
CA PHE A 109 -17.63 3.30 -15.50
C PHE A 109 -19.05 3.83 -15.47
N HIS A 110 -19.70 3.65 -14.32
CA HIS A 110 -20.83 4.48 -13.92
C HIS A 110 -20.30 5.91 -13.74
N PRO A 111 -20.64 6.88 -14.61
CA PRO A 111 -20.48 8.27 -14.24
C PRO A 111 -21.27 8.47 -12.95
N VAL A 112 -20.64 9.07 -11.94
CA VAL A 112 -21.39 9.79 -10.91
C VAL A 112 -22.04 10.97 -11.63
N VAL A 113 -23.17 10.72 -12.28
CA VAL A 113 -24.08 11.78 -12.70
C VAL A 113 -24.71 12.26 -11.41
N ALA A 114 -24.06 13.23 -10.78
CA ALA A 114 -24.76 14.13 -9.90
C ALA A 114 -25.68 14.94 -10.81
N ASP A 115 -26.98 14.60 -10.81
CA ASP A 115 -28.02 15.57 -11.07
C ASP A 115 -27.78 16.77 -10.13
N ASP A 116 -28.00 17.96 -10.67
CA ASP A 116 -27.82 19.29 -10.07
C ASP A 116 -26.42 19.92 -10.01
N GLU A 117 -26.33 20.96 -10.84
CA GLU A 117 -25.65 22.24 -10.63
C GLU A 117 -24.13 22.33 -10.80
N ARG A 118 -23.84 22.88 -11.99
CA ARG A 118 -22.61 23.48 -12.48
C ARG A 118 -21.95 24.37 -11.41
N ARG A 119 -20.68 24.05 -11.07
CA ARG A 119 -19.64 24.80 -10.30
C ARG A 119 -19.17 24.21 -8.96
N THR A 120 -19.70 23.05 -8.50
CA THR A 120 -19.30 22.43 -7.20
C THR A 120 -18.83 20.97 -7.29
N ILE A 121 -18.55 20.45 -8.49
CA ILE A 121 -18.49 18.99 -8.75
C ILE A 121 -17.06 18.40 -8.67
N TYR A 122 -16.00 19.21 -8.70
CA TYR A 122 -14.62 18.69 -8.78
C TYR A 122 -14.20 17.83 -7.59
N ASN A 123 -14.60 18.19 -6.36
CA ASN A 123 -14.24 17.45 -5.15
C ASN A 123 -15.13 16.25 -4.87
N LYS A 124 -16.41 16.31 -5.29
CA LYS A 124 -17.38 15.26 -4.97
C LYS A 124 -16.96 13.92 -5.57
N GLY A 125 -16.28 13.90 -6.71
CA GLY A 125 -15.80 12.67 -7.35
C GLY A 125 -14.75 11.92 -6.52
N LEU A 126 -13.62 12.58 -6.22
CA LEU A 126 -12.56 11.98 -5.41
C LEU A 126 -13.08 11.66 -4.01
N GLN A 127 -13.83 12.58 -3.41
CA GLN A 127 -14.46 12.37 -2.12
C GLN A 127 -15.33 11.12 -2.11
N PHE A 128 -16.22 10.97 -3.10
CA PHE A 128 -17.09 9.81 -3.22
C PHE A 128 -16.30 8.51 -3.43
N ALA A 129 -15.26 8.56 -4.26
CA ALA A 129 -14.40 7.41 -4.52
C ALA A 129 -13.65 6.96 -3.25
N LEU A 130 -13.07 7.90 -2.51
CA LEU A 130 -12.42 7.62 -1.22
C LEU A 130 -13.42 7.08 -0.18
N ARG A 131 -14.61 7.68 -0.04
CA ARG A 131 -15.65 7.17 0.87
C ARG A 131 -16.07 5.74 0.56
N LYS A 132 -16.26 5.43 -0.73
CA LYS A 132 -16.55 4.06 -1.17
C LYS A 132 -15.42 3.10 -0.81
N LEU A 133 -14.17 3.51 -1.06
CA LEU A 133 -13.00 2.72 -0.71
C LEU A 133 -12.90 2.50 0.81
N PHE A 134 -13.10 3.54 1.61
CA PHE A 134 -13.07 3.46 3.07
C PHE A 134 -14.15 2.52 3.62
N ASN A 135 -15.34 2.49 3.03
CA ASN A 135 -16.35 1.51 3.41
C ASN A 135 -15.87 0.06 3.22
N VAL A 136 -15.13 -0.22 2.14
CA VAL A 136 -14.51 -1.53 1.90
C VAL A 136 -13.40 -1.80 2.91
N MET A 137 -12.54 -0.82 3.17
CA MET A 137 -11.43 -0.94 4.13
C MET A 137 -11.90 -1.10 5.58
N LYS A 138 -13.08 -0.61 5.93
CA LYS A 138 -13.71 -0.72 7.27
C LYS A 138 -14.40 -2.06 7.51
N LEU A 139 -14.38 -3.00 6.56
CA LEU A 139 -14.97 -4.32 6.79
C LEU A 139 -14.24 -5.04 7.95
N PRO A 140 -14.95 -5.70 8.89
CA PRO A 140 -14.37 -6.16 10.17
C PRO A 140 -13.16 -7.10 10.06
N LYS A 141 -13.07 -7.85 8.97
CA LYS A 141 -11.98 -8.79 8.66
C LYS A 141 -11.26 -8.48 7.35
N ALA A 142 -11.41 -7.25 6.83
CA ALA A 142 -10.54 -6.77 5.77
C ALA A 142 -9.11 -6.59 6.32
N GLN A 143 -8.14 -7.10 5.57
CA GLN A 143 -6.72 -6.89 5.79
C GLN A 143 -6.16 -6.27 4.53
N ILE A 144 -5.57 -5.10 4.65
CA ILE A 144 -4.89 -4.46 3.54
C ILE A 144 -3.47 -5.02 3.53
N GLU A 145 -3.10 -5.72 2.47
CA GLU A 145 -1.75 -6.23 2.29
C GLU A 145 -0.83 -5.07 1.89
N LYS A 146 -1.27 -4.25 0.91
CA LYS A 146 -0.61 -3.01 0.51
C LYS A 146 -1.60 -1.88 0.32
N PHE A 147 -1.31 -0.72 0.90
CA PHE A 147 -1.94 0.55 0.58
C PHE A 147 -0.89 1.47 -0.05
N SER A 148 -1.16 1.98 -1.24
CA SER A 148 -0.35 2.98 -1.91
C SER A 148 -1.20 4.20 -2.22
N LEU A 149 -0.69 5.38 -1.92
CA LEU A 149 -1.26 6.64 -2.36
C LEU A 149 -0.14 7.50 -2.94
N ASP A 150 -0.19 7.66 -4.25
CA ASP A 150 0.76 8.41 -5.04
C ASP A 150 0.10 9.69 -5.56
N PHE A 151 0.64 10.83 -5.15
CA PHE A 151 0.20 12.15 -5.58
C PHE A 151 1.25 12.73 -6.52
N ASP A 152 1.05 12.53 -7.82
CA ASP A 152 1.96 13.06 -8.82
C ASP A 152 1.70 14.55 -9.04
N SER A 153 2.57 15.36 -8.44
CA SER A 153 2.68 16.78 -8.78
C SER A 153 3.60 16.94 -9.97
N ILE A 154 3.06 16.76 -11.17
CA ILE A 154 3.79 16.88 -12.44
C ILE A 154 4.39 18.29 -12.68
N GLY A 155 4.20 19.26 -11.78
CA GLY A 155 4.87 20.54 -11.87
C GLY A 155 5.61 20.90 -10.59
N GLY A 156 6.75 21.56 -10.76
CA GLY A 156 7.53 22.16 -9.67
C GLY A 156 6.70 23.11 -8.79
N TYR A 157 7.37 23.76 -7.83
CA TYR A 157 6.73 24.53 -6.75
C TYR A 157 5.64 25.53 -7.22
N GLU A 158 5.78 26.05 -8.44
CA GLU A 158 4.86 27.01 -9.07
C GLU A 158 3.47 26.42 -9.37
N ASP A 159 3.38 25.15 -9.76
CA ASP A 159 2.11 24.53 -10.15
C ASP A 159 1.16 24.36 -8.95
N TYR A 160 1.68 24.14 -7.75
CA TYR A 160 0.85 24.03 -6.54
C TYR A 160 0.15 25.34 -6.16
N VAL A 161 0.78 26.48 -6.44
CA VAL A 161 0.25 27.78 -6.02
C VAL A 161 -0.85 28.25 -6.98
N HIS A 162 -0.80 27.83 -8.24
CA HIS A 162 -1.74 28.28 -9.26
C HIS A 162 -2.77 27.22 -9.66
N ASN A 163 -2.57 25.95 -9.30
CA ASN A 163 -3.51 24.90 -9.65
C ASN A 163 -4.55 24.68 -8.53
N GLU A 164 -5.64 25.46 -8.58
CA GLU A 164 -6.78 25.31 -7.68
C GLU A 164 -7.29 23.86 -7.62
N ARG A 165 -7.21 23.11 -8.72
CA ARG A 165 -7.70 21.72 -8.78
C ARG A 165 -6.84 20.78 -7.94
N LEU A 166 -5.52 20.91 -7.99
CA LEU A 166 -4.61 20.15 -7.12
C LEU A 166 -4.88 20.46 -5.64
N ARG A 167 -5.04 21.74 -5.29
CA ARG A 167 -5.40 22.16 -3.92
C ARG A 167 -6.73 21.54 -3.48
N SER A 168 -7.68 21.44 -4.40
CA SER A 168 -9.00 20.83 -4.18
C SER A 168 -8.90 19.33 -3.86
N SER A 169 -8.11 18.58 -4.63
CA SER A 169 -7.82 17.16 -4.36
C SER A 169 -7.12 16.99 -3.01
N LEU A 170 -6.13 17.82 -2.70
CA LEU A 170 -5.43 17.79 -1.41
C LEU A 170 -6.35 18.07 -0.22
N ARG A 171 -7.24 19.06 -0.32
CA ARG A 171 -8.26 19.33 0.72
C ARG A 171 -9.20 18.14 0.89
N THR A 172 -9.54 17.44 -0.19
CA THR A 172 -10.37 16.23 -0.13
C THR A 172 -9.65 15.10 0.59
N ILE A 173 -8.36 14.90 0.31
CA ILE A 173 -7.52 13.95 1.06
C ILE A 173 -7.47 14.33 2.53
N ASP A 174 -7.21 15.61 2.85
CA ASP A 174 -7.15 16.08 4.24
C ASP A 174 -8.46 15.85 5.00
N MET A 175 -9.58 16.15 4.37
CA MET A 175 -10.91 15.97 4.95
C MET A 175 -11.21 14.49 5.19
N GLU A 176 -10.97 13.63 4.19
CA GLU A 176 -11.34 12.22 4.30
C GLU A 176 -10.38 11.45 5.22
N PHE A 177 -9.07 11.75 5.24
CA PHE A 177 -8.10 11.13 6.16
C PHE A 177 -8.00 11.83 7.53
N GLY A 178 -8.58 13.02 7.68
CA GLY A 178 -8.64 13.74 8.95
C GLY A 178 -9.66 13.16 9.94
N ASP A 179 -10.58 12.34 9.46
CA ASP A 179 -11.44 11.53 10.31
C ASP A 179 -10.63 10.41 11.00
N ALA A 180 -10.98 10.09 12.25
CA ALA A 180 -10.34 9.01 12.98
C ALA A 180 -10.67 7.64 12.33
N HIS A 181 -9.74 7.13 11.51
CA HIS A 181 -9.80 5.77 10.99
C HIS A 181 -8.78 4.86 11.70
N CYS A 182 -9.00 3.56 11.59
CA CYS A 182 -8.09 2.53 12.10
C CYS A 182 -8.02 1.39 11.09
N PHE A 183 -7.44 1.68 9.92
CA PHE A 183 -7.30 0.71 8.84
C PHE A 183 -6.17 -0.26 9.13
N ARG A 184 -6.43 -1.56 9.04
CA ARG A 184 -5.40 -2.58 9.21
C ARG A 184 -4.66 -2.81 7.90
N ALA A 185 -3.44 -2.29 7.79
CA ALA A 185 -2.58 -2.46 6.62
C ALA A 185 -1.22 -3.00 7.02
N LYS A 186 -0.69 -3.98 6.26
CA LYS A 186 0.68 -4.47 6.48
C LYS A 186 1.73 -3.54 5.89
N SER A 187 1.44 -2.93 4.74
CA SER A 187 2.33 -2.00 4.06
C SER A 187 1.59 -0.73 3.66
N VAL A 188 2.20 0.42 3.92
CA VAL A 188 1.72 1.74 3.46
C VAL A 188 2.82 2.42 2.67
N SER A 189 2.50 2.91 1.47
CA SER A 189 3.39 3.65 0.58
C SER A 189 2.76 5.00 0.26
N LEU A 190 3.45 6.09 0.59
CA LEU A 190 2.99 7.46 0.37
C LEU A 190 3.99 8.19 -0.52
N SER A 191 3.51 8.77 -1.63
CA SER A 191 4.37 9.46 -2.57
C SER A 191 3.85 10.84 -2.95
N GLY A 192 4.75 11.82 -3.09
CA GLY A 192 4.40 13.15 -3.62
C GLY A 192 3.69 14.11 -2.66
N PHE A 193 3.81 13.88 -1.35
CA PHE A 193 3.16 14.70 -0.33
C PHE A 193 4.09 15.74 0.31
N LYS A 194 3.53 16.92 0.58
CA LYS A 194 4.13 17.94 1.46
C LYS A 194 3.55 17.82 2.87
N LYS A 195 4.25 18.38 3.87
CA LYS A 195 3.74 18.46 5.25
C LYS A 195 2.37 19.15 5.37
N PRO A 196 1.58 18.79 6.41
CA PRO A 196 1.73 17.65 7.32
C PRO A 196 1.03 16.37 6.80
N ARG A 197 0.72 16.29 5.51
CA ARG A 197 -0.29 15.36 4.97
C ARG A 197 0.10 13.88 5.05
N ALA A 198 1.37 13.54 4.87
CA ALA A 198 1.80 12.15 5.01
C ALA A 198 1.56 11.61 6.43
N ALA A 199 1.82 12.43 7.46
CA ALA A 199 1.55 12.07 8.85
C ALA A 199 0.04 11.92 9.11
N LEU A 200 -0.78 12.81 8.54
CA LEU A 200 -2.24 12.71 8.59
C LEU A 200 -2.72 11.38 8.00
N ILE A 201 -2.30 11.04 6.79
CA ILE A 201 -2.68 9.79 6.12
C ILE A 201 -2.18 8.58 6.92
N LEU A 202 -0.93 8.59 7.38
CA LEU A 202 -0.35 7.48 8.15
C LEU A 202 -1.10 7.25 9.46
N SER A 203 -1.57 8.31 10.12
CA SER A 203 -2.33 8.21 11.38
C SER A 203 -3.67 7.47 11.26
N SER A 204 -4.20 7.32 10.03
CA SER A 204 -5.44 6.57 9.76
C SER A 204 -5.26 5.03 9.80
N PHE A 205 -4.03 4.54 9.94
CA PHE A 205 -3.72 3.10 9.95
C PHE A 205 -3.45 2.58 11.35
N ASP A 206 -3.79 1.32 11.60
CA ASP A 206 -3.49 0.62 12.85
C ASP A 206 -1.99 0.32 12.95
N ALA A 207 -1.32 0.99 13.89
CA ALA A 207 0.10 0.82 14.17
C ALA A 207 0.48 -0.63 14.51
N GLY A 208 -0.43 -1.42 15.10
CA GLY A 208 -0.18 -2.82 15.46
C GLY A 208 -0.12 -3.77 14.26
N THR A 209 -0.58 -3.33 13.09
CA THR A 209 -0.59 -4.14 11.85
C THR A 209 0.43 -3.70 10.83
N LEU A 210 0.95 -2.48 10.93
CA LEU A 210 1.87 -1.90 9.97
C LEU A 210 3.28 -2.49 10.14
N VAL A 211 3.74 -3.20 9.12
CA VAL A 211 5.07 -3.81 9.08
C VAL A 211 6.03 -2.98 8.23
N LYS A 212 5.57 -2.49 7.09
CA LYS A 212 6.37 -1.74 6.12
C LYS A 212 5.80 -0.35 5.88
N PHE A 213 6.67 0.65 5.90
CA PHE A 213 6.34 2.02 5.53
C PHE A 213 7.28 2.49 4.42
N GLU A 214 6.70 3.06 3.37
CA GLU A 214 7.43 3.63 2.25
C GLU A 214 7.00 5.10 2.06
N ILE A 215 7.98 5.99 1.96
CA ILE A 215 7.75 7.42 1.80
C ILE A 215 8.70 8.00 0.76
N MET A 216 8.12 8.38 -0.38
CA MET A 216 8.86 8.74 -1.59
C MET A 216 8.42 10.11 -2.09
N ARG A 217 9.31 10.87 -2.73
CA ARG A 217 9.05 12.17 -3.37
C ARG A 217 8.31 13.14 -2.46
N CYS A 218 8.55 13.05 -1.16
CA CYS A 218 7.85 13.87 -0.17
C CYS A 218 8.79 14.97 0.33
N ILE A 219 8.25 16.16 0.59
CA ILE A 219 9.07 17.30 1.02
C ILE A 219 8.75 17.65 2.47
N PHE A 220 9.77 17.52 3.34
CA PHE A 220 9.66 17.68 4.77
C PHE A 220 10.65 18.72 5.35
N ASN A 221 10.18 19.91 5.68
CA ASN A 221 10.92 20.89 6.53
C ASN A 221 11.14 20.52 8.04
N ASP A 222 10.81 19.31 8.52
CA ASP A 222 10.60 18.91 9.96
C ASP A 222 9.92 17.52 10.05
N ILE A 223 10.68 16.44 10.09
CA ILE A 223 10.12 15.07 10.03
C ILE A 223 9.33 14.66 11.30
N ARG A 224 9.40 15.44 12.39
CA ARG A 224 8.84 15.04 13.70
C ARG A 224 7.37 14.63 13.69
N PRO A 225 6.43 15.29 12.98
CA PRO A 225 5.04 14.85 12.94
C PRO A 225 4.88 13.43 12.41
N LEU A 226 5.82 12.95 11.60
CA LEU A 226 5.86 11.58 11.10
C LEU A 226 6.52 10.63 12.11
N THR A 227 7.70 10.98 12.63
CA THR A 227 8.47 10.10 13.54
C THR A 227 7.84 9.96 14.93
N CYS A 228 6.99 10.90 15.33
CA CYS A 228 6.24 10.81 16.58
C CYS A 228 5.04 9.84 16.53
N LEU A 229 4.62 9.39 15.35
CA LEU A 229 3.49 8.48 15.18
C LEU A 229 3.84 7.05 15.61
N GLU A 230 2.93 6.39 16.31
CA GLU A 230 3.09 4.99 16.71
C GLU A 230 3.21 4.06 15.49
N GLN A 231 2.56 4.40 14.38
CA GLN A 231 2.67 3.69 13.11
C GLN A 231 4.11 3.68 12.60
N PHE A 232 4.81 4.81 12.71
CA PHE A 232 6.21 4.91 12.31
C PHE A 232 7.10 4.11 13.27
N LYS A 233 6.92 4.28 14.59
CA LYS A 233 7.73 3.62 15.61
C LYS A 233 7.60 2.09 15.63
N ASN A 234 6.42 1.57 15.27
CA ASN A 234 6.13 0.13 15.27
C ASN A 234 6.45 -0.56 13.94
N ALA A 235 6.61 0.19 12.85
CA ALA A 235 7.02 -0.37 11.58
C ALA A 235 8.42 -0.99 11.68
N LYS A 236 8.64 -2.09 10.95
CA LYS A 236 9.91 -2.83 10.94
C LYS A 236 10.75 -2.50 9.72
N GLN A 237 10.11 -2.09 8.64
CA GLN A 237 10.75 -1.80 7.37
C GLN A 237 10.45 -0.37 6.92
N LEU A 238 11.49 0.36 6.54
CA LEU A 238 11.39 1.70 5.96
C LEU A 238 11.97 1.70 4.55
N ARG A 239 11.27 2.32 3.61
CA ARG A 239 11.83 2.70 2.31
C ARG A 239 11.63 4.18 2.07
N THR A 240 12.68 4.91 1.70
CA THR A 240 12.58 6.36 1.57
C THR A 240 13.60 6.96 0.62
N ASP A 241 13.25 8.09 0.01
CA ASP A 241 14.18 8.98 -0.67
C ASP A 241 14.53 10.22 0.16
N LEU A 242 14.21 10.21 1.46
CA LEU A 242 14.60 11.26 2.38
C LEU A 242 15.99 10.98 2.95
N ASN A 243 16.82 12.02 3.02
CA ASN A 243 18.18 11.92 3.53
C ASN A 243 18.22 11.77 5.06
N ILE A 244 19.37 11.34 5.60
CA ILE A 244 19.68 11.47 7.02
C ILE A 244 20.26 12.86 7.22
N CYS A 245 19.53 13.74 7.91
CA CYS A 245 19.94 15.13 8.12
C CYS A 245 19.24 15.68 9.36
N SER A 246 20.01 16.28 10.27
CA SER A 246 19.50 16.85 11.51
C SER A 246 18.50 18.00 11.32
N VAL A 247 18.47 18.64 10.14
CA VAL A 247 17.63 19.81 9.87
C VAL A 247 16.30 19.43 9.21
N PHE A 248 16.33 18.58 8.18
CA PHE A 248 15.15 18.30 7.35
C PHE A 248 14.85 16.80 7.17
N GLY A 249 15.82 15.94 7.47
CA GLY A 249 15.75 14.51 7.25
C GLY A 249 15.42 13.72 8.51
N PHE A 250 15.67 12.42 8.45
CA PHE A 250 15.70 11.57 9.63
C PHE A 250 17.00 11.81 10.40
N THR A 251 16.94 11.68 11.73
CA THR A 251 18.16 11.45 12.53
C THR A 251 18.44 9.96 12.58
N VAL A 252 19.69 9.57 12.89
CA VAL A 252 20.02 8.15 13.16
C VAL A 252 19.10 7.57 14.24
N SER A 253 18.77 8.37 15.27
CA SER A 253 17.89 7.94 16.37
C SER A 253 16.48 7.57 15.92
N ASP A 254 15.92 8.27 14.92
CA ASP A 254 14.59 7.96 14.37
C ASP A 254 14.57 6.60 13.67
N LEU A 255 15.73 6.11 13.22
CA LEU A 255 15.88 4.92 12.39
C LEU A 255 16.19 3.65 13.18
N LEU A 256 16.57 3.77 14.46
CA LEU A 256 16.97 2.62 15.31
C LEU A 256 15.85 1.60 15.53
N GLY A 257 14.60 1.98 15.29
CA GLY A 257 13.43 1.10 15.43
C GLY A 257 13.30 0.04 14.34
N PHE A 258 13.88 0.27 13.16
CA PHE A 258 13.70 -0.56 11.97
C PHE A 258 14.70 -1.71 11.90
N SER A 259 14.26 -2.86 11.40
CA SER A 259 15.16 -3.98 11.07
C SER A 259 15.63 -3.93 9.61
N SER A 260 14.86 -3.28 8.73
CA SER A 260 15.22 -3.12 7.31
C SER A 260 15.01 -1.67 6.87
N ILE A 261 16.02 -1.09 6.24
CA ILE A 261 15.96 0.28 5.72
C ILE A 261 16.48 0.31 4.28
N GLU A 262 15.75 0.96 3.38
CA GLU A 262 16.15 1.18 2.00
C GLU A 262 16.07 2.67 1.66
N PHE A 263 17.23 3.27 1.39
CA PHE A 263 17.36 4.62 0.87
C PHE A 263 17.50 4.58 -0.65
N THR A 264 16.71 5.41 -1.35
CA THR A 264 16.72 5.54 -2.80
C THR A 264 17.14 6.94 -3.26
N SER A 265 17.78 7.73 -2.41
CA SER A 265 18.23 9.11 -2.67
C SER A 265 19.69 9.27 -2.23
N PRO A 266 20.48 10.09 -2.95
CA PRO A 266 21.87 10.33 -2.62
C PRO A 266 21.98 11.24 -1.39
N GLU A 267 23.10 11.15 -0.68
CA GLU A 267 23.41 11.83 0.60
C GLU A 267 22.92 11.11 1.87
N VAL A 268 23.27 9.84 2.00
CA VAL A 268 23.47 9.25 3.32
C VAL A 268 24.97 9.29 3.62
N SER A 269 25.38 10.03 4.65
CA SER A 269 26.81 10.11 4.97
C SER A 269 27.34 8.75 5.46
N PRO A 270 28.60 8.38 5.11
CA PRO A 270 29.22 7.16 5.64
C PRO A 270 29.20 7.10 7.17
N ASN A 271 29.39 8.25 7.83
CA ASN A 271 29.36 8.38 9.28
C ASN A 271 27.98 8.05 9.86
N ASP A 272 26.90 8.55 9.27
CA ASP A 272 25.54 8.26 9.74
C ASP A 272 25.20 6.77 9.58
N LEU A 273 25.62 6.13 8.48
CA LEU A 273 25.43 4.68 8.29
C LEU A 273 26.22 3.89 9.33
N LYS A 274 27.46 4.28 9.61
CA LYS A 274 28.29 3.64 10.63
C LYS A 274 27.69 3.82 12.02
N GLU A 275 27.20 5.02 12.35
CA GLU A 275 26.51 5.28 13.61
C GLU A 275 25.23 4.44 13.72
N LEU A 276 24.45 4.33 12.64
CA LEU A 276 23.25 3.51 12.58
C LEU A 276 23.55 2.03 12.85
N VAL A 277 24.59 1.47 12.22
CA VAL A 277 25.03 0.09 12.46
C VAL A 277 25.55 -0.09 13.88
N ASN A 278 26.34 0.87 14.39
CA ASN A 278 26.90 0.84 15.73
C ASN A 278 25.88 1.05 16.84
N SER A 279 24.73 1.66 16.55
CA SER A 279 23.72 1.99 17.56
C SER A 279 22.52 1.07 17.52
N SER A 280 22.23 0.43 16.38
CA SER A 280 21.06 -0.43 16.24
C SER A 280 21.34 -1.87 16.65
N THR A 281 20.50 -2.42 17.52
CA THR A 281 20.46 -3.87 17.84
C THR A 281 19.47 -4.63 16.95
N LYS A 282 18.58 -3.91 16.26
CA LYS A 282 17.49 -4.46 15.44
C LYS A 282 17.84 -4.55 13.96
N LEU A 283 18.80 -3.75 13.49
CA LEU A 283 19.15 -3.66 12.07
C LEU A 283 19.62 -5.03 11.54
N GLU A 284 18.88 -5.56 10.58
CA GLU A 284 19.16 -6.75 9.80
C GLU A 284 19.72 -6.38 8.42
N THR A 285 19.16 -5.35 7.78
CA THR A 285 19.65 -4.87 6.49
C THR A 285 19.48 -3.36 6.30
N CYS A 286 20.47 -2.72 5.69
CA CYS A 286 20.38 -1.35 5.19
C CYS A 286 20.87 -1.33 3.75
N VAL A 287 20.09 -0.73 2.85
CA VAL A 287 20.46 -0.55 1.45
C VAL A 287 20.40 0.93 1.10
N VAL A 288 21.46 1.46 0.51
CA VAL A 288 21.48 2.80 -0.10
C VAL A 288 21.71 2.59 -1.58
N SER A 289 20.77 3.02 -2.42
CA SER A 289 20.87 2.91 -3.87
C SER A 289 20.85 4.30 -4.50
N LYS A 290 21.64 4.46 -5.56
CA LYS A 290 21.74 5.69 -6.33
C LYS A 290 20.49 5.90 -7.19
N GLN A 291 20.05 7.15 -7.36
CA GLN A 291 19.12 7.47 -8.45
C GLN A 291 19.89 7.53 -9.77
N LEU A 292 19.27 7.06 -10.86
CA LEU A 292 19.92 6.88 -12.16
C LEU A 292 20.58 8.14 -12.75
N ASP A 293 20.24 9.33 -12.24
CA ASP A 293 20.67 10.62 -12.77
C ASP A 293 21.78 11.32 -11.95
N ASP A 294 22.20 10.75 -10.81
CA ASP A 294 23.25 11.37 -10.00
C ASP A 294 24.63 11.09 -10.62
N SER A 295 25.54 12.06 -10.67
CA SER A 295 26.90 11.85 -11.18
C SER A 295 27.87 11.37 -10.09
N GLU A 296 27.57 11.61 -8.82
CA GLU A 296 28.49 11.30 -7.72
C GLU A 296 28.40 9.83 -7.31
N SER A 297 29.55 9.21 -7.03
CA SER A 297 29.61 7.83 -6.59
C SER A 297 29.33 7.77 -5.09
N ILE A 298 28.35 6.95 -4.68
CA ILE A 298 28.09 6.66 -3.24
C ILE A 298 29.31 6.00 -2.59
N ALA A 299 30.19 5.40 -3.40
CA ALA A 299 31.25 4.52 -2.98
C ALA A 299 32.48 5.24 -2.43
N GLU A 300 32.66 6.53 -2.74
CA GLU A 300 33.86 7.26 -2.30
C GLU A 300 33.82 7.38 -0.77
N GLU A 301 34.86 6.83 -0.11
CA GLU A 301 35.08 6.79 1.33
C GLU A 301 34.15 5.87 2.17
N MET A 302 33.10 5.29 1.60
CA MET A 302 32.16 4.45 2.35
C MET A 302 32.85 3.29 3.09
N LEU A 303 33.66 2.48 2.39
CA LEU A 303 34.36 1.36 3.00
C LEU A 303 35.48 1.80 3.95
N GLN A 304 36.09 2.96 3.72
CA GLN A 304 37.14 3.51 4.58
C GLN A 304 36.58 3.97 5.93
N GLU A 305 35.32 4.41 5.96
CA GLU A 305 34.66 4.75 7.22
C GLU A 305 34.48 3.51 8.11
N PHE A 306 34.16 2.35 7.52
CA PHE A 306 34.02 1.09 8.28
C PHE A 306 35.35 0.36 8.53
N ASP A 307 36.30 0.47 7.62
CA ASP A 307 37.66 -0.07 7.72
C ASP A 307 38.66 0.95 7.13
N PRO A 308 39.33 1.76 7.96
CA PRO A 308 40.29 2.77 7.50
C PRO A 308 41.47 2.23 6.69
N THR A 309 41.70 0.91 6.72
CA THR A 309 42.77 0.26 5.94
C THR A 309 42.31 -0.21 4.56
N PHE A 310 41.00 -0.09 4.25
CA PHE A 310 40.45 -0.52 2.98
C PHE A 310 40.98 0.33 1.82
N ALA A 311 41.63 -0.35 0.86
CA ALA A 311 42.14 0.25 -0.36
C ALA A 311 41.21 -0.06 -1.54
N GLY A 312 40.40 0.92 -1.94
CA GLY A 312 39.50 0.81 -3.08
C GLY A 312 38.25 1.67 -2.93
N LYS A 313 37.47 1.77 -4.00
CA LYS A 313 36.14 2.43 -3.98
C LYS A 313 35.02 1.42 -3.74
N THR A 314 35.14 0.24 -4.35
CA THR A 314 34.15 -0.85 -4.27
C THR A 314 34.76 -2.08 -3.64
N GLY A 315 33.92 -2.93 -3.08
CA GLY A 315 34.34 -4.18 -2.47
C GLY A 315 33.40 -4.65 -1.37
N THR A 316 33.90 -5.59 -0.57
CA THR A 316 33.14 -6.19 0.52
C THR A 316 34.04 -6.34 1.74
N ILE A 317 33.54 -5.93 2.90
CA ILE A 317 34.20 -6.10 4.19
C ILE A 317 33.27 -6.76 5.19
N ASN A 318 33.85 -7.33 6.25
CA ASN A 318 33.10 -7.75 7.42
C ASN A 318 33.29 -6.71 8.53
N TYR A 319 32.20 -6.27 9.15
CA TYR A 319 32.21 -5.27 10.20
C TYR A 319 31.52 -5.82 11.46
N LYS A 320 32.09 -5.59 12.63
CA LYS A 320 31.52 -6.06 13.91
C LYS A 320 31.02 -4.88 14.72
N ALA A 321 29.75 -4.94 15.11
CA ALA A 321 29.08 -3.91 15.91
C ALA A 321 27.99 -4.54 16.78
N ASN A 322 27.83 -4.08 18.02
CA ASN A 322 26.79 -4.55 18.96
C ASN A 322 26.71 -6.07 19.14
N GLY A 323 27.85 -6.77 19.08
CA GLY A 323 27.91 -8.23 19.19
C GLY A 323 27.43 -8.98 17.95
N PHE A 324 27.13 -8.28 16.85
CA PHE A 324 26.77 -8.87 15.57
C PHE A 324 27.87 -8.64 14.54
N GLU A 325 27.88 -9.48 13.51
CA GLU A 325 28.74 -9.33 12.34
C GLU A 325 27.89 -8.93 11.13
N TYR A 326 28.36 -7.94 10.39
CA TYR A 326 27.72 -7.40 9.21
C TYR A 326 28.63 -7.60 7.99
N VAL A 327 28.04 -7.91 6.85
CA VAL A 327 28.68 -7.82 5.53
C VAL A 327 28.32 -6.47 4.95
N ILE A 328 29.34 -5.68 4.61
CA ILE A 328 29.17 -4.38 3.95
C ILE A 328 29.71 -4.53 2.54
N GLU A 329 28.81 -4.47 1.57
CA GLU A 329 29.10 -4.54 0.14
C GLU A 329 28.86 -3.17 -0.47
N VAL A 330 29.87 -2.64 -1.16
CA VAL A 330 29.81 -1.35 -1.84
C VAL A 330 30.14 -1.55 -3.31
N THR A 331 29.21 -1.13 -4.16
CA THR A 331 29.39 -1.00 -5.61
C THR A 331 29.28 0.47 -5.99
N GLU A 332 29.48 0.80 -7.27
CA GLU A 332 29.34 2.17 -7.76
C GLU A 332 27.91 2.72 -7.60
N GLU A 333 26.91 1.84 -7.56
CA GLU A 333 25.48 2.19 -7.55
C GLU A 333 24.81 1.97 -6.20
N ARG A 334 25.46 1.22 -5.29
CA ARG A 334 24.78 0.70 -4.11
C ARG A 334 25.74 0.44 -2.95
N VAL A 335 25.26 0.74 -1.75
CA VAL A 335 25.79 0.23 -0.48
C VAL A 335 24.76 -0.74 0.10
N LYS A 336 25.21 -1.93 0.49
CA LYS A 336 24.39 -2.94 1.15
C LYS A 336 25.07 -3.38 2.43
N ILE A 337 24.37 -3.21 3.54
CA ILE A 337 24.77 -3.69 4.86
C ILE A 337 23.81 -4.81 5.24
N GLU A 338 24.34 -5.98 5.57
CA GLU A 338 23.54 -7.15 5.92
C GLU A 338 24.12 -7.87 7.13
N LYS A 339 23.29 -8.09 8.15
CA LYS A 339 23.65 -8.82 9.35
C LYS A 339 23.80 -10.31 9.02
N LYS A 340 24.94 -10.91 9.38
CA LYS A 340 25.14 -12.35 9.26
C LYS A 340 24.21 -13.09 10.23
N LEU A 341 23.51 -14.09 9.71
CA LEU A 341 22.81 -15.08 10.52
C LEU A 341 23.88 -15.97 11.17
N GLY A 342 23.98 -15.91 12.50
CA GLY A 342 24.89 -16.72 13.29
C GLY A 342 24.44 -18.16 13.47
#